data_AF-A0A182JQB9-F1
#
_entry.id   AF-A0A182JQB9-F1
#
_cell.length_a   1.000
_cell.length_b   1.000
_cell.length_c   1.000
_cell.angle_alpha   90.00
_cell.angle_beta   90.00
_cell.angle_gamma   90.00
#
_symmetry.space_group_name_H-M   'P 1'
#
loop_
_entity.id
_entity.type
_entity.pdbx_description
1 polymer ?
#
loop_
_entity_poly.entity_id
_entity_poly.type
_entity_poly.pdbx_seq_one_letter_code
_entity_poly.pdbx_strand_id
1 'polypeptide(L)'
;MPEHTPAPTPGRAIYGFVLYLLFKTLFFLYIMWAFVPTVWFDRLGLTYLPDKYFALFVPILALVAVTLFAFLIYPSMALSMMPDVDDRVTIADGNTIVRCEFRFPDGLCCQQRVEAPFECGWNVKRHCTKHSSRQGAETQRTVRVANFCDCPYEGQCLLRKDPDYLPTLRSKDPIPAVSDLSLSQVSRTLYHRAGR
;
A
#
# COMPACT_ATOMS: atom_id res chain seq x y z
N MET A 1 -31.53 -12.83 6.29
CA MET A 1 -30.31 -12.38 6.99
C MET A 1 -29.24 -12.11 5.94
N PRO A 2 -28.37 -11.09 6.10
CA PRO A 2 -27.34 -10.81 5.10
C PRO A 2 -26.34 -11.97 5.09
N GLU A 3 -26.24 -12.68 3.97
CA GLU A 3 -25.35 -13.84 3.82
C GLU A 3 -23.85 -13.47 3.80
N HIS A 4 -23.54 -12.17 3.78
CA HIS A 4 -22.18 -11.62 3.69
C HIS A 4 -21.53 -11.23 5.02
N THR A 5 -22.21 -11.33 6.16
CA THR A 5 -21.57 -11.00 7.43
C THR A 5 -20.52 -12.07 7.78
N PRO A 6 -19.26 -11.74 8.11
CA PRO A 6 -18.21 -12.70 8.49
C PRO A 6 -18.46 -13.37 9.86
N ALA A 7 -19.60 -13.09 10.50
CA ALA A 7 -19.95 -13.63 11.80
C ALA A 7 -20.01 -15.16 11.78
N PRO A 8 -19.57 -15.83 12.87
CA PRO A 8 -19.65 -17.28 13.00
C PRO A 8 -21.11 -17.69 13.12
N THR A 9 -21.73 -18.03 11.99
CA THR A 9 -23.08 -18.59 11.97
C THR A 9 -23.01 -20.11 12.14
N PRO A 10 -24.02 -20.72 12.79
CA PRO A 10 -24.05 -22.17 12.98
C PRO A 10 -24.03 -22.92 11.63
N GLY A 11 -24.66 -22.37 10.58
CA GLY A 11 -24.60 -22.92 9.23
C GLY A 11 -23.18 -23.02 8.66
N ARG A 12 -22.34 -21.98 8.85
CA ARG A 12 -20.94 -22.00 8.39
C ARG A 12 -20.06 -22.96 9.19
N ALA A 13 -20.32 -23.11 10.49
CA ALA A 13 -19.58 -24.05 11.34
C ALA A 13 -19.77 -25.51 10.91
N ILE A 14 -20.96 -25.88 10.43
CA ILE A 14 -21.27 -27.24 9.97
C ILE A 14 -20.39 -27.62 8.77
N TYR A 15 -20.20 -26.74 7.78
CA TYR A 15 -19.33 -27.04 6.63
C TYR A 15 -17.89 -27.30 7.05
N GLY A 16 -17.35 -26.47 7.94
CA GLY A 16 -16.00 -26.67 8.48
C GLY A 16 -15.88 -27.99 9.25
N PHE A 17 -16.90 -28.35 10.03
CA PHE A 17 -16.92 -29.60 10.78
C PHE A 17 -17.01 -30.84 9.88
N VAL A 18 -17.88 -30.83 8.88
CA VAL A 18 -17.99 -31.92 7.89
C VAL A 18 -16.67 -32.07 7.11
N LEU A 19 -16.08 -30.95 6.69
CA LEU A 19 -14.80 -30.93 5.99
C LEU A 19 -13.67 -31.48 6.88
N TYR A 20 -13.65 -31.12 8.17
CA TYR A 20 -12.71 -31.66 9.16
C TYR A 20 -12.82 -33.17 9.30
N LEU A 21 -14.05 -33.70 9.47
CA LEU A 21 -14.26 -35.14 9.55
C LEU A 21 -13.83 -35.85 8.26
N LEU A 22 -14.15 -35.28 7.11
CA LEU A 22 -13.77 -35.82 5.80
C LEU A 22 -12.24 -35.86 5.61
N PHE A 23 -11.53 -34.77 5.90
CA PHE A 23 -10.06 -34.80 5.80
C PHE A 23 -9.43 -35.74 6.81
N LYS A 24 -10.00 -35.84 8.01
CA LYS A 24 -9.51 -36.76 9.04
C LYS A 24 -9.68 -38.22 8.61
N THR A 25 -10.83 -38.59 8.06
CA THR A 25 -11.07 -39.96 7.56
C THR A 25 -10.19 -40.28 6.35
N LEU A 26 -10.06 -39.35 5.40
CA LEU A 26 -9.16 -39.51 4.24
C LEU A 26 -7.70 -39.63 4.68
N PHE A 27 -7.26 -38.89 5.68
CA PHE A 27 -5.90 -38.97 6.22
C PHE A 27 -5.61 -40.34 6.85
N PHE A 28 -6.55 -40.89 7.64
CA PHE A 28 -6.41 -42.24 8.17
C PHE A 28 -6.37 -43.30 7.06
N LEU A 29 -7.23 -43.17 6.05
CA LEU A 29 -7.25 -44.08 4.90
C LEU A 29 -5.93 -43.98 4.10
N TYR A 30 -5.39 -42.78 3.96
CA TYR A 30 -4.10 -42.54 3.31
C TYR A 30 -2.93 -43.17 4.08
N ILE A 31 -2.85 -42.99 5.39
CA ILE A 31 -1.84 -43.63 6.24
C ILE A 31 -1.96 -45.15 6.15
N MET A 32 -3.18 -45.68 6.31
CA MET A 32 -3.43 -47.12 6.21
C MET A 32 -2.96 -47.65 4.86
N TRP A 33 -3.30 -46.95 3.78
CA TRP A 33 -2.80 -47.29 2.45
C TRP A 33 -1.27 -47.20 2.37
N ALA A 34 -0.63 -46.16 2.89
CA ALA A 34 0.83 -45.97 2.79
C ALA A 34 1.62 -47.08 3.50
N PHE A 35 1.19 -47.52 4.69
CA PHE A 35 1.94 -48.47 5.52
C PHE A 35 1.58 -49.94 5.27
N VAL A 36 0.36 -50.25 4.79
CA VAL A 36 -0.04 -51.64 4.53
C VAL A 36 0.65 -52.15 3.24
N PRO A 37 1.33 -53.32 3.29
CA PRO A 37 2.02 -53.87 2.13
C PRO A 37 1.03 -54.30 1.03
N THR A 38 1.46 -54.19 -0.24
CA THR A 38 0.64 -54.45 -1.44
C THR A 38 0.03 -55.85 -1.47
N VAL A 39 0.71 -56.85 -0.92
CA VAL A 39 0.21 -58.24 -0.84
C VAL A 39 -1.14 -58.38 -0.15
N TRP A 40 -1.47 -57.50 0.79
CA TRP A 40 -2.78 -57.50 1.45
C TRP A 40 -3.86 -56.90 0.55
N PHE A 41 -3.51 -55.89 -0.24
CA PHE A 41 -4.41 -55.28 -1.22
C PHE A 41 -4.70 -56.24 -2.38
N ASP A 42 -3.70 -57.00 -2.83
CA ASP A 42 -3.89 -58.03 -3.88
C ASP A 42 -4.87 -59.12 -3.43
N ARG A 43 -4.81 -59.53 -2.16
CA ARG A 43 -5.78 -60.48 -1.58
C ARG A 43 -7.20 -59.93 -1.47
N LEU A 44 -7.34 -58.61 -1.35
CA LEU A 44 -8.62 -57.91 -1.33
C LEU A 44 -9.15 -57.62 -2.76
N GLY A 45 -8.41 -58.00 -3.81
CA GLY A 45 -8.78 -57.76 -5.21
C GLY A 45 -8.48 -56.34 -5.71
N LEU A 46 -7.68 -55.57 -4.97
CA LEU A 46 -7.32 -54.17 -5.27
C LEU A 46 -5.98 -54.10 -6.01
N THR A 47 -5.94 -54.61 -7.24
CA THR A 47 -4.68 -54.78 -8.02
C THR A 47 -4.20 -53.54 -8.77
N TYR A 48 -5.03 -52.48 -8.89
CA TYR A 48 -4.74 -51.29 -9.71
C TYR A 48 -4.47 -50.01 -8.90
N LEU A 49 -4.01 -50.13 -7.64
CA LEU A 49 -3.65 -48.93 -6.88
C LEU A 49 -2.34 -48.30 -7.38
N PRO A 50 -2.19 -46.97 -7.24
CA PRO A 50 -0.94 -46.29 -7.60
C PRO A 50 0.23 -46.81 -6.78
N ASP A 51 1.43 -46.67 -7.34
CA ASP A 51 2.67 -47.10 -6.68
C ASP A 51 2.85 -46.40 -5.31
N LYS A 52 3.45 -47.09 -4.35
CA LYS A 52 3.71 -46.58 -2.99
C LYS A 52 4.62 -45.36 -2.98
N TYR A 53 5.41 -45.15 -4.03
CA TYR A 53 6.17 -43.91 -4.23
C TYR A 53 5.29 -42.64 -4.11
N PHE A 54 4.02 -42.72 -4.55
CA PHE A 54 3.09 -41.59 -4.43
C PHE A 54 2.78 -41.23 -2.96
N ALA A 55 2.96 -42.15 -2.02
CA ALA A 55 2.84 -41.85 -0.59
C ALA A 55 3.92 -40.87 -0.09
N LEU A 56 5.06 -40.78 -0.76
CA LEU A 56 6.10 -39.79 -0.45
C LEU A 56 6.01 -38.56 -1.35
N PHE A 57 5.66 -38.76 -2.62
CA PHE A 57 5.57 -37.67 -3.58
C PHE A 57 4.47 -36.66 -3.25
N VAL A 58 3.26 -37.12 -2.88
CA VAL A 58 2.13 -36.24 -2.54
C VAL A 58 2.45 -35.25 -1.41
N PRO A 59 2.99 -35.66 -0.25
CA PRO A 59 3.28 -34.71 0.83
C PRO A 59 4.41 -33.74 0.44
N ILE A 60 5.42 -34.19 -0.31
CA ILE A 60 6.48 -33.30 -0.81
C ILE A 60 5.90 -32.26 -1.75
N LEU A 61 5.05 -32.66 -2.70
CA LEU A 61 4.39 -31.75 -3.63
C LEU A 61 3.48 -30.76 -2.90
N ALA A 62 2.77 -31.19 -1.86
CA ALA A 62 1.96 -30.32 -1.01
C ALA A 62 2.83 -29.28 -0.28
N LEU A 63 3.98 -29.66 0.28
CA LEU A 63 4.93 -28.72 0.92
C LEU A 63 5.50 -27.72 -0.08
N VAL A 64 5.87 -28.16 -1.28
CA VAL A 64 6.33 -27.26 -2.36
C VAL A 64 5.21 -26.29 -2.77
N ALA A 65 3.98 -26.78 -2.94
CA ALA A 65 2.84 -25.92 -3.27
C ALA A 65 2.56 -24.88 -2.17
N VAL A 66 2.59 -25.28 -0.89
CA VAL A 66 2.37 -24.38 0.25
C VAL A 66 3.48 -23.33 0.34
N THR A 67 4.74 -23.71 0.15
CA THR A 67 5.86 -22.76 0.18
C THR A 67 5.80 -21.77 -0.98
N LEU A 68 5.55 -22.23 -2.20
CA LEU A 68 5.34 -21.34 -3.36
C LEU A 68 4.16 -20.40 -3.13
N PHE A 69 3.04 -20.91 -2.60
CA PHE A 69 1.88 -20.10 -2.32
C PHE A 69 2.16 -19.04 -1.24
N ALA A 70 2.77 -19.43 -0.12
CA ALA A 70 3.01 -18.53 1.01
C ALA A 70 4.06 -17.45 0.73
N PHE A 71 5.14 -17.79 0.01
CA PHE A 71 6.26 -16.87 -0.18
C PHE A 71 6.24 -16.13 -1.52
N LEU A 72 5.65 -16.70 -2.56
CA LEU A 72 5.62 -16.06 -3.88
C LEU A 72 4.22 -15.55 -4.20
N ILE A 73 3.23 -16.43 -4.24
CA ILE A 73 1.90 -16.09 -4.77
C ILE A 73 1.19 -15.09 -3.85
N TYR A 74 1.14 -15.37 -2.54
CA TYR A 74 0.41 -14.54 -1.60
C TYR A 74 0.98 -13.12 -1.49
N PRO A 75 2.30 -12.91 -1.32
CA PRO A 75 2.87 -11.56 -1.32
C PRO A 75 2.73 -10.86 -2.67
N SER A 76 2.89 -11.58 -3.79
CA SER A 76 2.71 -10.99 -5.13
C SER A 76 1.29 -10.51 -5.35
N MET A 77 0.30 -11.31 -4.92
CA MET A 77 -1.11 -10.92 -5.00
C MET A 77 -1.39 -9.73 -4.10
N ALA A 78 -0.88 -9.73 -2.86
CA ALA A 78 -1.03 -8.61 -1.93
C ALA A 78 -0.44 -7.32 -2.50
N LEU A 79 0.76 -7.39 -3.10
CA LEU A 79 1.39 -6.25 -3.78
C LEU A 79 0.58 -5.79 -5.00
N SER A 80 0.02 -6.71 -5.78
CA SER A 80 -0.83 -6.36 -6.94
C SER A 80 -2.15 -5.69 -6.56
N MET A 81 -2.62 -5.91 -5.33
CA MET A 81 -3.85 -5.30 -4.80
C MET A 81 -3.59 -3.99 -4.05
N MET A 82 -2.33 -3.61 -3.81
CA MET A 82 -2.00 -2.32 -3.22
C MET A 82 -2.36 -1.18 -4.19
N PRO A 83 -2.85 -0.04 -3.67
CA PRO A 83 -3.02 1.18 -4.48
C PRO A 83 -1.67 1.69 -4.99
N ASP A 84 -1.72 2.61 -5.96
CA ASP A 84 -0.50 3.22 -6.51
C ASP A 84 0.33 3.91 -5.42
N VAL A 85 1.65 3.88 -5.57
CA VAL A 85 2.59 4.42 -4.56
C VAL A 85 2.42 5.93 -4.39
N ASP A 86 1.97 6.64 -5.42
CA ASP A 86 1.72 8.07 -5.37
C ASP A 86 0.30 8.41 -4.86
N ASP A 87 -0.55 7.40 -4.61
CA ASP A 87 -1.89 7.62 -4.08
C ASP A 87 -1.86 7.90 -2.57
N ARG A 88 -2.64 8.90 -2.17
CA ARG A 88 -2.66 9.46 -0.80
C ARG A 88 -3.28 8.50 0.22
N VAL A 89 -4.08 7.55 -0.27
CA VAL A 89 -4.73 6.50 0.52
C VAL A 89 -3.70 5.66 1.29
N THR A 90 -2.46 5.61 0.82
CA THR A 90 -1.35 4.92 1.49
C THR A 90 -0.94 5.57 2.82
N ILE A 91 -1.11 6.89 2.98
CA ILE A 91 -0.71 7.63 4.19
C ILE A 91 -1.92 8.03 5.04
N ALA A 92 -2.98 8.52 4.41
CA ALA A 92 -4.18 8.99 5.10
C ALA A 92 -5.40 8.24 4.58
N ASP A 93 -6.13 7.61 5.49
CA ASP A 93 -7.37 6.93 5.15
C ASP A 93 -8.52 7.93 4.97
N GLY A 94 -9.61 7.50 4.32
CA GLY A 94 -10.80 8.34 4.13
C GLY A 94 -11.45 8.78 5.46
N ASN A 95 -11.18 8.04 6.54
CA ASN A 95 -11.69 8.33 7.87
C ASN A 95 -10.77 9.24 8.70
N THR A 96 -9.67 9.73 8.15
CA THR A 96 -8.77 10.66 8.83
C THR A 96 -9.53 11.92 9.26
N ILE A 97 -9.45 12.27 10.55
CA ILE A 97 -10.10 13.46 11.13
C ILE A 97 -9.05 14.55 11.31
N VAL A 98 -9.10 15.56 10.45
CA VAL A 98 -8.32 16.79 10.60
C VAL A 98 -9.21 17.86 11.24
N ARG A 99 -8.71 18.47 12.32
CA ARG A 99 -9.38 19.59 13.00
C ARG A 99 -8.82 20.92 12.50
N CYS A 100 -9.68 21.93 12.50
CA CYS A 100 -9.31 23.30 12.14
C CYS A 100 -8.31 23.88 13.15
N GLU A 101 -7.21 24.46 12.67
CA GLU A 101 -6.16 25.10 13.48
C GLU A 101 -6.51 26.53 13.90
N PHE A 102 -7.66 27.06 13.47
CA PHE A 102 -8.02 28.45 13.75
C PHE A 102 -8.28 28.68 15.25
N ARG A 103 -7.63 29.70 15.81
CA ARG A 103 -7.80 30.16 17.18
C ARG A 103 -8.53 31.51 17.21
N PHE A 104 -9.60 31.57 17.99
CA PHE A 104 -10.34 32.80 18.24
C PHE A 104 -9.53 33.76 19.13
N PRO A 105 -9.77 35.08 19.03
CA PRO A 105 -9.13 36.06 19.90
C PRO A 105 -9.38 35.83 21.40
N ASP A 106 -10.47 35.14 21.74
CA ASP A 106 -10.80 34.69 23.11
C ASP A 106 -9.97 33.47 23.57
N GLY A 107 -9.01 33.01 22.76
CA GLY A 107 -8.12 31.90 23.06
C GLY A 107 -8.68 30.50 22.76
N LEU A 108 -9.97 30.39 22.44
CA LEU A 108 -10.66 29.15 22.08
C LEU A 108 -10.26 28.64 20.67
N CYS A 109 -10.19 27.32 20.48
CA CYS A 109 -9.90 26.70 19.18
C CYS A 109 -11.17 26.23 18.47
N CYS A 110 -11.20 26.31 17.14
CA CYS A 110 -12.29 25.79 16.34
C CYS A 110 -12.35 24.25 16.39
N GLN A 111 -13.49 23.67 16.78
CA GLN A 111 -13.66 22.20 16.87
C GLN A 111 -14.23 21.57 15.59
N GLN A 112 -14.49 22.35 14.54
CA GLN A 112 -15.03 21.82 13.29
C GLN A 112 -13.99 20.95 12.55
N ARG A 113 -14.48 19.84 11.99
CA ARG A 113 -13.71 19.00 11.06
C ARG A 113 -13.50 19.74 9.75
N VAL A 114 -12.31 19.58 9.18
CA VAL A 114 -12.01 20.01 7.81
C VAL A 114 -12.55 18.98 6.83
N GLU A 115 -13.43 19.40 5.94
CA GLU A 115 -13.95 18.57 4.86
C GLU A 115 -12.87 18.35 3.80
N ALA A 116 -12.67 17.10 3.41
CA ALA A 116 -11.71 16.67 2.39
C ALA A 116 -10.33 17.38 2.54
N PRO A 117 -9.59 17.08 3.62
CA PRO A 117 -8.38 17.82 3.99
C PRO A 117 -7.26 17.75 2.96
N PHE A 118 -7.29 16.78 2.04
CA PHE A 118 -6.26 16.54 1.04
C PHE A 118 -6.74 16.77 -0.40
N GLU A 119 -7.75 17.62 -0.68
CA GLU A 119 -8.18 17.84 -2.08
C GLU A 119 -7.08 18.48 -2.95
N CYS A 120 -6.37 19.48 -2.44
CA CYS A 120 -5.47 20.32 -3.23
C CYS A 120 -4.02 19.79 -3.34
N GLY A 121 -3.71 18.62 -2.77
CA GLY A 121 -2.32 18.15 -2.70
C GLY A 121 -2.07 17.20 -1.53
N TRP A 122 -0.80 16.94 -1.27
CA TRP A 122 -0.34 16.23 -0.07
C TRP A 122 -0.44 17.08 1.21
N ASN A 123 -0.60 18.40 1.07
CA ASN A 123 -0.72 19.30 2.20
C ASN A 123 -2.14 19.27 2.78
N VAL A 124 -2.22 19.06 4.09
CA VAL A 124 -3.46 19.13 4.85
C VAL A 124 -4.00 20.56 4.84
N LYS A 125 -5.26 20.75 4.42
CA LYS A 125 -6.02 21.98 4.66
C LYS A 125 -6.09 22.24 6.17
N ARG A 126 -5.52 23.36 6.61
CA ARG A 126 -5.43 23.71 8.04
C ARG A 126 -6.71 24.30 8.61
N HIS A 127 -7.58 24.82 7.76
CA HIS A 127 -8.76 25.57 8.16
C HIS A 127 -10.04 24.95 7.59
N CYS A 128 -11.15 25.05 8.35
CA CYS A 128 -12.46 24.66 7.87
C CYS A 128 -12.97 25.64 6.81
N THR A 129 -13.97 25.25 6.02
CA THR A 129 -14.56 26.07 4.94
C THR A 129 -14.96 27.48 5.40
N LYS A 130 -15.45 27.61 6.63
CA LYS A 130 -15.80 28.91 7.25
C LYS A 130 -14.62 29.84 7.50
N HIS A 131 -13.44 29.29 7.78
CA HIS A 131 -12.22 30.06 8.08
C HIS A 131 -11.24 30.11 6.90
N SER A 132 -11.40 29.23 5.91
CA SER A 132 -10.60 29.17 4.69
C SER A 132 -10.79 30.40 3.79
N SER A 133 -11.95 31.07 3.83
CA SER A 133 -12.22 32.24 2.99
C SER A 133 -11.56 33.53 3.48
N ARG A 134 -11.14 33.58 4.75
CA ARG A 134 -10.51 34.76 5.38
C ARG A 134 -9.00 34.83 5.17
N GLN A 135 -8.37 33.71 4.80
CA GLN A 135 -6.96 33.65 4.44
C GLN A 135 -6.91 33.15 3.01
N GLY A 136 -6.71 34.09 2.08
CA GLY A 136 -6.88 33.88 0.64
C GLY A 136 -6.19 32.63 0.10
N ALA A 137 -6.78 32.17 -1.01
CA ALA A 137 -6.24 31.26 -2.02
C ALA A 137 -4.79 30.81 -1.77
N GLU A 138 -4.60 29.50 -1.64
CA GLU A 138 -3.29 28.83 -1.70
C GLU A 138 -2.32 29.61 -2.58
N THR A 139 -1.42 30.35 -1.93
CA THR A 139 -0.42 31.16 -2.59
C THR A 139 0.29 30.29 -3.60
N GLN A 140 0.14 30.64 -4.88
CA GLN A 140 0.73 30.04 -6.05
C GLN A 140 2.13 29.49 -5.72
N ARG A 141 2.21 28.16 -5.49
CA ARG A 141 3.38 27.47 -4.88
C ARG A 141 4.54 27.24 -5.85
N THR A 142 4.57 27.99 -6.94
CA THR A 142 5.75 28.07 -7.80
C THR A 142 6.50 29.34 -7.42
N VAL A 143 7.71 29.18 -6.87
CA VAL A 143 8.59 30.34 -6.64
C VAL A 143 8.98 30.86 -8.02
N ARG A 144 8.23 31.84 -8.52
CA ARG A 144 8.67 32.62 -9.68
C ARG A 144 9.90 33.41 -9.24
N VAL A 145 11.00 33.28 -9.99
CA VAL A 145 12.23 34.02 -9.73
C VAL A 145 11.88 35.53 -9.72
N ALA A 146 12.02 36.17 -8.55
CA ALA A 146 11.76 37.58 -8.39
C ALA A 146 12.76 38.43 -9.21
N ASN A 147 12.38 39.65 -9.59
CA ASN A 147 13.27 40.58 -10.31
C ASN A 147 14.39 41.16 -9.42
N PHE A 148 14.42 40.81 -8.14
CA PHE A 148 15.36 41.35 -7.17
C PHE A 148 16.13 40.22 -6.49
N CYS A 149 17.43 40.44 -6.27
CA CYS A 149 18.29 39.52 -5.55
C CYS A 149 18.42 39.94 -4.09
N ASP A 150 17.84 39.17 -3.18
CA ASP A 150 17.96 39.34 -1.72
C ASP A 150 19.21 38.65 -1.14
N CYS A 151 20.30 38.52 -1.89
CA CYS A 151 21.49 37.82 -1.41
C CYS A 151 22.20 38.63 -0.30
N PRO A 152 22.40 38.07 0.91
CA PRO A 152 23.05 38.78 2.02
C PRO A 152 24.56 38.99 1.82
N TYR A 153 25.19 38.27 0.89
CA TYR A 153 26.60 38.37 0.55
C TYR A 153 26.79 38.77 -0.91
N GLU A 154 27.09 40.05 -1.14
CA GLU A 154 27.14 40.65 -2.49
C GLU A 154 28.17 39.98 -3.42
N GLY A 155 29.31 39.53 -2.87
CA GLY A 155 30.41 38.95 -3.65
C GLY A 155 30.15 37.56 -4.25
N GLN A 156 29.08 36.87 -3.81
CA GLN A 156 28.72 35.52 -4.26
C GLN A 156 27.43 35.50 -5.11
N CYS A 157 26.86 36.67 -5.40
CA CYS A 157 25.60 36.77 -6.13
C CYS A 157 25.82 36.58 -7.64
N LEU A 158 25.35 35.45 -8.18
CA LEU A 158 25.49 35.10 -9.59
C LEU A 158 24.78 36.09 -10.54
N LEU A 159 23.59 36.58 -10.19
CA LEU A 159 22.83 37.54 -11.00
C LEU A 159 23.48 38.94 -11.07
N ARG A 160 24.34 39.29 -10.10
CA ARG A 160 25.05 40.57 -10.13
C ARG A 160 26.36 40.49 -10.90
N LYS A 161 26.97 39.30 -10.93
CA LYS A 161 28.15 39.01 -11.76
C LYS A 161 27.78 38.89 -13.23
N ASP A 162 26.67 38.22 -13.54
CA ASP A 162 26.16 38.00 -14.90
C ASP A 162 24.66 38.40 -14.98
N PRO A 163 24.34 39.68 -15.29
CA PRO A 163 22.95 40.16 -15.33
C PRO A 163 22.11 39.54 -16.45
N ASP A 164 22.76 39.06 -17.52
CA ASP A 164 22.10 38.44 -18.68
C ASP A 164 21.61 37.01 -18.41
N TYR A 165 21.92 36.44 -17.23
CA TYR A 165 21.51 35.07 -16.88
C TYR A 165 20.06 34.99 -16.36
N LEU A 166 19.44 36.12 -16.00
CA LEU A 166 18.04 36.22 -15.58
C LEU A 166 17.01 35.61 -16.55
N PRO A 167 17.03 35.93 -17.86
CA PRO A 167 16.10 35.33 -18.83
C PRO A 167 16.24 33.81 -18.91
N THR A 168 17.46 33.26 -18.79
CA THR A 168 17.71 31.81 -18.78
C THR A 168 17.18 31.14 -17.51
N LEU A 169 17.23 31.82 -16.36
CA LEU A 169 16.61 31.31 -15.13
C LEU A 169 15.09 31.31 -15.22
N ARG A 170 14.50 32.32 -15.86
CA ARG A 170 13.04 32.41 -16.06
C ARG A 170 12.52 31.43 -17.11
N SER A 171 13.35 31.05 -18.09
CA SER A 171 12.99 30.04 -19.08
C SER A 171 13.01 28.62 -18.55
N LYS A 172 13.61 28.38 -17.37
CA LYS A 172 13.54 27.08 -16.71
C LYS A 172 12.18 26.92 -16.03
N ASP A 173 11.68 25.69 -16.05
CA ASP A 173 10.44 25.36 -15.37
C ASP A 173 10.55 25.71 -13.87
N PRO A 174 9.51 26.31 -13.28
CA PRO A 174 9.52 26.59 -11.86
C PRO A 174 9.64 25.30 -11.08
N ILE A 175 10.47 25.32 -10.03
CA ILE A 175 10.65 24.16 -9.16
C ILE A 175 9.29 23.91 -8.47
N PRO A 176 8.70 22.71 -8.64
CA PRO A 176 7.47 22.37 -7.96
C PRO A 176 7.69 22.31 -6.45
N ALA A 177 6.64 22.52 -5.67
CA ALA A 177 6.74 22.31 -4.23
C ALA A 177 7.10 20.84 -3.94
N VAL A 178 7.84 20.61 -2.85
CA VAL A 178 8.21 19.25 -2.43
C VAL A 178 6.98 18.35 -2.24
N SER A 179 5.86 18.94 -1.82
CA SER A 179 4.57 18.26 -1.69
C SER A 179 3.94 17.81 -3.00
N ASP A 180 4.38 18.34 -4.14
CA ASP A 180 3.77 18.08 -5.44
C ASP A 180 4.62 17.11 -6.27
N LEU A 181 5.78 16.69 -5.74
CA LEU A 181 6.63 15.67 -6.33
C LEU A 181 6.00 14.29 -6.15
N SER A 182 6.03 13.47 -7.21
CA SER A 182 5.66 12.05 -7.09
C SER A 182 6.75 11.28 -6.34
N LEU A 183 6.31 10.50 -5.36
CA LEU A 183 7.15 9.66 -4.51
C LEU A 183 7.83 8.57 -5.34
N SER A 184 7.14 8.06 -6.37
CA SER A 184 7.67 7.09 -7.33
C SER A 184 8.85 7.65 -8.14
N GLN A 185 8.78 8.90 -8.63
CA GLN A 185 9.88 9.52 -9.37
C GLN A 185 11.06 9.85 -8.45
N VAL A 186 10.79 10.34 -7.23
CA VAL A 186 11.84 10.65 -6.26
C VAL A 186 12.59 9.38 -5.84
N SER A 187 11.86 8.32 -5.47
CA SER A 187 12.49 7.04 -5.14
C SER A 187 13.28 6.47 -6.30
N ARG A 188 12.73 6.51 -7.53
CA ARG A 188 13.45 6.07 -8.73
C ARG A 188 14.73 6.87 -8.93
N THR A 189 14.72 8.20 -8.81
CA THR A 189 15.92 9.01 -9.03
C THR A 189 16.99 8.81 -7.95
N LEU A 190 16.60 8.65 -6.69
CA LEU A 190 17.53 8.41 -5.58
C LEU A 190 18.17 7.01 -5.65
N TYR A 191 17.36 5.97 -5.83
CA TYR A 191 17.84 4.59 -5.76
C TYR A 191 18.38 4.06 -7.09
N HIS A 192 18.00 4.62 -8.23
CA HIS A 192 18.56 4.23 -9.53
C HIS A 192 19.99 4.77 -9.75
N ARG A 193 20.42 5.81 -9.03
CA ARG A 193 21.78 6.36 -9.14
C ARG A 193 22.82 5.62 -8.30
N ALA A 194 22.41 4.82 -7.32
CA ALA A 194 23.33 4.06 -6.46
C ALA A 194 23.93 2.80 -7.13
N GLY A 195 23.58 2.51 -8.39
CA GLY A 195 24.02 1.32 -9.13
C GLY A 195 25.08 1.56 -10.22
N ARG A 196 25.79 2.70 -10.23
CA ARG A 196 26.97 2.94 -11.08
C ARG A 196 28.16 3.39 -10.25
#